data_AF-A0A7R9JAU9-F1
#
_entry.id   AF-A0A7R9JAU9-F1
#
_cell.length_a   1.000
_cell.length_b   1.000
_cell.length_c   1.000
_cell.angle_alpha   90.00
_cell.angle_beta   90.00
_cell.angle_gamma   90.00
#
_symmetry.space_group_name_H-M   'P 1'
#
loop_
_entity.id
_entity.type
_entity.pdbx_description
1 polymer ?
#
loop_
_entity_poly.entity_id
_entity_poly.type
_entity_poly.pdbx_seq_one_letter_code
_entity_poly.pdbx_strand_id
1 'polypeptide(L)'
;GQSSSCSGNLGRLSCSCSGNILSYLFPKYGRNEAKKREILSAAAAAGVSVAFGAPIGGVLFSLEEVSYYFPLKTLWRSFFCALVAAFILRSINPFGNEHSVLFYVQYNNPWIFFELVPFVGLGIMGGVIATVFIKANLQWCRYRKTSRLGQYPVTEVLGVAVITAVVAYPNPYTRMNTSQLIYLLFSHDYNRNFTDVNSAIEIAAAGPGVYRAVWLLVLALGFKLVATIFTFGFKAPCGLFIPSLCLGAILGRIVGIGMEQLAYNYPHVWVFSGECSAGVNCITPGLYAMVGAAAVLGGVTRMTVSLVVIMFELTGGVRYIVPLMAAAMASKWVGDALGRQGIYDAHIELNGYPFLDSKDEHNGSLSVLTQDSMTVDDVETVLKETEHNGYPVVVSRESQYLVGFVLRRDLNLALGNARRTLEGICGQSLVVFTGGATAQQGGPPPLKLKKILDMAPITITDQTPMETVVDMFRKLGLRQTLVTHNGRLLGVITKKDLLRHIKQMENEDPNSVLFN
;
A
#
# COMPACT_ATOMS: atom_id res chain seq x y z
N GLY A 1 -4.95 2.50 26.25
CA GLY A 1 -4.98 1.72 25.01
C GLY A 1 -5.15 2.68 23.85
N GLN A 2 -4.06 3.11 23.22
CA GLN A 2 -4.15 3.91 22.00
C GLN A 2 -4.96 3.12 20.96
N SER A 3 -5.82 3.82 20.21
CA SER A 3 -6.68 3.19 19.20
C SER A 3 -5.89 2.55 18.05
N SER A 4 -4.57 2.74 17.99
CA SER A 4 -3.61 2.10 17.09
C SER A 4 -3.11 0.77 17.66
N SER A 5 -3.61 -0.36 17.14
CA SER A 5 -3.02 -1.66 17.46
C SER A 5 -1.74 -1.89 16.67
N CYS A 6 -0.64 -2.20 17.38
CA CYS A 6 0.68 -2.47 16.80
C CYS A 6 0.73 -3.70 15.88
N SER A 7 -0.19 -4.66 15.98
CA SER A 7 0.04 -6.03 15.51
C SER A 7 0.25 -6.19 14.00
N GLY A 8 -0.48 -5.47 13.15
CA GLY A 8 -0.45 -5.67 11.69
C GLY A 8 0.80 -5.13 10.99
N ASN A 9 1.11 -3.84 11.19
CA ASN A 9 2.25 -3.20 10.51
C ASN A 9 3.58 -3.43 11.24
N LEU A 10 3.57 -3.60 12.58
CA LEU A 10 4.79 -3.89 13.33
C LEU A 10 5.28 -5.31 13.07
N GLY A 11 4.38 -6.29 12.89
CA GLY A 11 4.73 -7.66 12.52
C GLY A 11 5.41 -7.73 11.15
N ARG A 12 4.84 -7.03 10.15
CA ARG A 12 5.45 -6.88 8.82
C ARG A 12 6.83 -6.25 8.88
N LEU A 13 6.94 -5.09 9.55
CA LEU A 13 8.20 -4.36 9.65
C LEU A 13 9.28 -5.18 10.37
N SER A 14 8.93 -5.83 11.47
CA SER A 14 9.85 -6.66 12.26
C SER A 14 10.35 -7.87 11.46
N CYS A 15 9.45 -8.56 10.76
CA CYS A 15 9.83 -9.68 9.90
C CYS A 15 10.70 -9.22 8.72
N SER A 16 10.37 -8.12 8.06
CA SER A 16 11.19 -7.56 6.97
C SER A 16 12.57 -7.08 7.46
N CYS A 17 12.66 -6.48 8.64
CA CYS A 17 13.94 -6.11 9.26
C CYS A 17 14.79 -7.36 9.57
N SER A 18 14.18 -8.39 10.17
CA SER A 18 14.85 -9.67 10.42
C SER A 18 15.30 -10.34 9.12
N GLY A 19 14.46 -10.33 8.08
CA GLY A 19 14.81 -10.84 6.75
C GLY A 19 15.98 -10.07 6.10
N ASN A 20 16.01 -8.75 6.26
CA ASN A 20 17.12 -7.91 5.80
C ASN A 20 18.43 -8.28 6.53
N ILE A 21 18.39 -8.38 7.86
CA ILE A 21 19.56 -8.74 8.68
C ILE A 21 20.06 -10.14 8.30
N LEU A 22 19.17 -11.12 8.17
CA LEU A 22 19.51 -12.48 7.78
C LEU A 22 20.07 -12.57 6.36
N SER A 23 19.65 -11.68 5.45
CA SER A 23 20.17 -11.63 4.08
C SER A 23 21.66 -11.26 4.03
N TYR A 24 22.14 -10.43 4.97
CA TYR A 24 23.56 -10.07 5.07
C TYR A 24 24.44 -11.20 5.59
N LEU A 25 23.85 -12.13 6.36
CA LEU A 25 24.56 -13.28 6.92
C LEU A 25 25.00 -14.28 5.82
N PHE A 26 24.36 -14.23 4.65
CA PHE A 26 24.68 -15.08 3.51
C PHE A 26 25.18 -14.25 2.31
N PRO A 27 26.46 -14.35 1.91
CA PRO A 27 27.04 -13.51 0.86
C PRO A 27 26.37 -13.68 -0.52
N LYS A 28 25.75 -14.84 -0.77
CA LYS A 28 24.95 -15.12 -1.99
C LYS A 28 23.72 -14.23 -2.11
N TYR A 29 23.13 -13.81 -1.00
CA TYR A 29 21.92 -13.00 -0.95
C TYR A 29 22.24 -11.53 -0.64
N GLY A 30 23.19 -11.26 0.26
CA GLY A 30 23.58 -9.90 0.64
C GLY A 30 24.25 -9.09 -0.47
N ARG A 31 24.96 -9.74 -1.42
CA ARG A 31 25.62 -9.05 -2.55
C ARG A 31 24.73 -8.87 -3.77
N ASN A 32 23.56 -9.53 -3.80
CA ASN A 32 22.64 -9.48 -4.95
C ASN A 32 21.31 -8.86 -4.54
N GLU A 33 21.14 -7.58 -4.89
CA GLU A 33 19.94 -6.79 -4.58
C GLU A 33 18.65 -7.41 -5.14
N ALA A 34 18.69 -8.10 -6.28
CA ALA A 34 17.51 -8.76 -6.82
C ALA A 34 17.02 -9.89 -5.90
N LYS A 35 17.93 -10.76 -5.44
CA LYS A 35 17.58 -11.85 -4.53
C LYS A 35 17.24 -11.36 -3.13
N LYS A 36 17.84 -10.25 -2.70
CA LYS A 36 17.51 -9.60 -1.43
C LYS A 36 16.06 -9.11 -1.42
N ARG A 37 15.57 -8.54 -2.54
CA ARG A 37 14.15 -8.18 -2.69
C ARG A 37 13.23 -9.39 -2.55
N GLU A 38 13.59 -10.54 -3.11
CA GLU A 38 12.80 -11.78 -2.97
C GLU A 38 12.64 -12.19 -1.50
N ILE A 39 13.70 -12.07 -0.68
CA ILE A 39 13.66 -12.38 0.75
C ILE A 39 12.79 -11.37 1.52
N LEU A 40 12.87 -10.08 1.16
CA LEU A 40 12.05 -9.05 1.79
C LEU A 40 10.56 -9.26 1.53
N SER A 41 10.18 -9.65 0.31
CA SER A 41 8.81 -10.01 -0.03
C SER A 41 8.34 -11.24 0.75
N ALA A 42 9.15 -12.30 0.83
CA ALA A 42 8.82 -13.49 1.61
C ALA A 42 8.64 -13.19 3.10
N ALA A 43 9.51 -12.34 3.67
CA ALA A 43 9.43 -11.92 5.06
C ALA A 43 8.19 -11.04 5.34
N ALA A 44 7.82 -10.16 4.41
CA ALA A 44 6.60 -9.36 4.51
C ALA A 44 5.35 -10.26 4.51
N ALA A 45 5.29 -11.25 3.61
CA ALA A 45 4.20 -12.24 3.55
C ALA A 45 4.07 -13.03 4.87
N ALA A 46 5.19 -13.50 5.43
CA ALA A 46 5.21 -14.19 6.72
C ALA A 46 4.74 -13.28 7.87
N GLY A 47 5.14 -12.00 7.88
CA GLY A 47 4.68 -11.04 8.89
C GLY A 47 3.17 -10.79 8.85
N VAL A 48 2.58 -10.73 7.65
CA VAL A 48 1.11 -10.64 7.49
C VAL A 48 0.44 -11.92 7.98
N SER A 49 0.98 -13.08 7.59
CA SER A 49 0.48 -14.39 7.98
C SER A 49 0.43 -14.55 9.50
N VAL A 50 1.47 -14.12 10.22
CA VAL A 50 1.48 -14.16 11.69
C VAL A 50 0.51 -13.15 12.29
N ALA A 51 0.36 -11.96 11.70
CA ALA A 51 -0.52 -10.93 12.23
C ALA A 51 -2.01 -11.28 12.11
N PHE A 52 -2.41 -11.97 11.05
CA PHE A 52 -3.80 -12.31 10.74
C PHE A 52 -4.09 -13.81 10.70
N GLY A 53 -3.13 -14.68 11.05
CA GLY A 53 -3.29 -16.13 10.94
C GLY A 53 -3.65 -16.62 9.52
N ALA A 54 -3.30 -15.85 8.49
CA ALA A 54 -3.81 -15.93 7.13
C ALA A 54 -2.65 -16.09 6.11
N PRO A 55 -2.17 -17.32 5.84
CA PRO A 55 -0.99 -17.54 5.01
C PRO A 55 -1.20 -17.21 3.54
N ILE A 56 -2.36 -17.56 2.95
CA ILE A 56 -2.64 -17.24 1.54
C ILE A 56 -2.84 -15.72 1.40
N GLY A 57 -3.60 -15.14 2.32
CA GLY A 57 -3.82 -13.69 2.36
C GLY A 57 -2.52 -12.90 2.51
N GLY A 58 -1.55 -13.41 3.28
CA GLY A 58 -0.25 -12.77 3.45
C GLY A 58 0.63 -12.77 2.20
N VAL A 59 0.64 -13.86 1.43
CA VAL A 59 1.39 -13.92 0.17
C VAL A 59 0.79 -13.01 -0.89
N LEU A 60 -0.55 -13.03 -1.02
CA LEU A 60 -1.25 -12.13 -1.94
C LEU A 60 -1.01 -10.68 -1.56
N PHE A 61 -1.02 -10.36 -0.26
CA PHE A 61 -0.69 -9.02 0.21
C PHE A 61 0.70 -8.58 -0.24
N SER A 62 1.70 -9.47 -0.12
CA SER A 62 3.07 -9.15 -0.58
C SER A 62 3.17 -8.99 -2.10
N LEU A 63 2.28 -9.62 -2.86
CA LEU A 63 2.20 -9.49 -4.31
C LEU A 63 1.51 -8.17 -4.68
N GLU A 64 0.40 -7.83 -4.02
CA GLU A 64 -0.39 -6.62 -4.31
C GLU A 64 0.34 -5.34 -3.90
N GLU A 65 1.08 -5.34 -2.77
CA GLU A 65 1.56 -4.10 -2.13
C GLU A 65 3.08 -3.97 -2.04
N VAL A 66 3.83 -5.08 -1.97
CA VAL A 66 5.27 -5.03 -1.69
C VAL A 66 6.12 -5.22 -2.95
N SER A 67 5.59 -5.91 -3.97
CA SER A 67 6.39 -6.38 -5.11
C SER A 67 5.72 -6.11 -6.45
N TYR A 68 6.35 -5.31 -7.30
CA TYR A 68 5.89 -5.12 -8.70
C TYR A 68 6.02 -6.36 -9.58
N TYR A 69 7.00 -7.22 -9.27
CA TYR A 69 7.28 -8.44 -9.99
C TYR A 69 7.56 -9.56 -9.02
N PHE A 70 6.83 -10.67 -9.18
CA PHE A 70 6.88 -11.78 -8.25
C PHE A 70 7.04 -13.10 -9.01
N PRO A 71 8.28 -13.56 -9.25
CA PRO A 71 8.51 -14.79 -10.02
C PRO A 71 7.93 -16.01 -9.29
N LEU A 72 7.42 -16.98 -10.04
CA LEU A 72 6.72 -18.16 -9.47
C LEU A 72 7.55 -18.92 -8.42
N LYS A 73 8.88 -18.98 -8.59
CA LYS A 73 9.80 -19.59 -7.61
C LYS A 73 9.78 -18.85 -6.26
N THR A 74 9.62 -17.53 -6.27
CA THR A 74 9.55 -16.72 -5.04
C THR A 74 8.17 -16.79 -4.41
N LEU A 75 7.12 -16.97 -5.20
CA LEU A 75 5.77 -17.22 -4.71
C LEU A 75 5.72 -18.48 -3.86
N TRP A 76 6.20 -19.61 -4.40
CA TRP A 76 6.24 -20.87 -3.66
C TRP A 76 7.07 -20.78 -2.37
N ARG A 77 8.22 -20.11 -2.41
CA ARG A 77 9.07 -19.91 -1.22
C ARG A 77 8.40 -19.04 -0.16
N SER A 78 7.72 -17.98 -0.58
CA SER A 78 7.00 -17.05 0.31
C SER A 78 5.79 -17.74 0.94
N PHE A 79 5.07 -18.54 0.16
CA PHE A 79 3.96 -19.35 0.65
C PHE A 79 4.41 -20.37 1.69
N PHE A 80 5.50 -21.11 1.42
CA PHE A 80 6.06 -22.04 2.40
C PHE A 80 6.48 -21.33 3.70
N CYS A 81 7.14 -20.17 3.58
CA CYS A 81 7.52 -19.37 4.73
C CYS A 81 6.31 -18.88 5.55
N ALA A 82 5.27 -18.37 4.88
CA ALA A 82 4.03 -17.91 5.52
C ALA A 82 3.26 -19.05 6.20
N LEU A 83 3.25 -20.24 5.61
CA LEU A 83 2.60 -21.43 6.16
C LEU A 83 3.32 -21.94 7.41
N VAL A 84 4.65 -22.01 7.38
CA VAL A 84 5.44 -22.37 8.55
C VAL A 84 5.22 -21.37 9.69
N ALA A 85 5.17 -20.07 9.37
CA ALA A 85 4.92 -19.03 10.36
C ALA A 85 3.51 -19.15 11.00
N ALA A 86 2.47 -19.40 10.20
CA ALA A 86 1.12 -19.67 10.68
C ALA A 86 1.04 -20.94 11.53
N PHE A 87 1.75 -22.01 11.13
CA PHE A 87 1.80 -23.27 11.88
C PHE A 87 2.48 -23.10 13.25
N ILE A 88 3.58 -22.34 13.31
CA ILE A 88 4.26 -22.04 14.58
C ILE A 88 3.34 -21.21 15.48
N LEU A 89 2.68 -20.19 14.95
CA LEU A 89 1.73 -19.38 15.71
C LEU A 89 0.60 -20.23 16.31
N ARG A 90 0.05 -21.16 15.51
CA ARG A 90 -0.99 -22.09 15.96
C ARG A 90 -0.47 -23.07 17.02
N SER A 91 0.76 -23.57 16.86
CA SER A 91 1.37 -24.51 17.81
C SER A 91 1.70 -23.87 19.16
N ILE A 92 2.12 -22.60 19.17
CA ILE A 92 2.42 -21.86 20.42
C ILE A 92 1.13 -21.49 21.17
N ASN A 93 0.03 -21.29 20.43
CA ASN A 93 -1.27 -20.85 20.95
C ASN A 93 -1.18 -19.72 22.00
N PRO A 94 -0.69 -18.53 21.62
CA PRO A 94 -0.47 -17.43 22.56
C PRO A 94 -1.77 -16.86 23.15
N PHE A 95 -2.92 -17.13 22.54
CA PHE A 95 -4.22 -16.58 22.96
C PHE A 95 -5.04 -17.56 23.79
N GLY A 96 -4.61 -18.81 23.96
CA GLY A 96 -5.35 -19.84 24.67
C GLY A 96 -6.63 -20.31 23.97
N ASN A 97 -6.91 -19.83 22.76
CA ASN A 97 -8.04 -20.25 21.94
C ASN A 97 -7.56 -21.24 20.88
N GLU A 98 -8.37 -22.22 20.46
CA GLU A 98 -8.00 -23.18 19.41
C GLU A 98 -7.80 -22.55 18.02
N HIS A 99 -8.11 -21.26 17.89
CA HIS A 99 -8.02 -20.49 16.65
C HIS A 99 -6.77 -19.59 16.62
N SER A 100 -6.15 -19.48 15.44
CA SER A 100 -4.92 -18.72 15.18
C SER A 100 -5.08 -17.20 15.30
N VAL A 101 -6.31 -16.70 15.41
CA VAL A 101 -6.63 -15.26 15.45
C VAL A 101 -7.62 -14.92 16.56
N LEU A 102 -7.49 -13.72 17.10
CA LEU A 102 -8.28 -13.23 18.24
C LEU A 102 -9.78 -13.02 17.92
N PHE A 103 -10.19 -13.03 16.65
CA PHE A 103 -11.54 -12.66 16.22
C PHE A 103 -12.17 -13.62 15.20
N TYR A 104 -11.90 -14.92 15.33
CA TYR A 104 -12.56 -15.96 14.53
C TYR A 104 -14.07 -16.03 14.83
N VAL A 105 -14.92 -15.95 13.80
CA VAL A 105 -16.37 -16.12 13.91
C VAL A 105 -16.86 -16.99 12.76
N GLN A 106 -17.56 -18.07 13.11
CA GLN A 106 -18.18 -18.98 12.15
C GLN A 106 -19.67 -18.70 12.04
N TYR A 107 -20.14 -18.52 10.80
CA TYR A 107 -21.54 -18.25 10.49
C TYR A 107 -22.15 -19.47 9.81
N ASN A 108 -23.27 -19.95 10.34
CA ASN A 108 -23.95 -21.14 9.83
C ASN A 108 -25.03 -20.83 8.79
N ASN A 109 -25.56 -19.59 8.77
CA ASN A 109 -26.66 -19.21 7.90
C ASN A 109 -26.14 -18.68 6.55
N PRO A 110 -26.68 -19.14 5.40
CA PRO A 110 -26.33 -18.57 4.11
C PRO A 110 -26.80 -17.11 4.00
N TRP A 111 -26.11 -16.33 3.16
CA TRP A 111 -26.55 -14.98 2.79
C TRP A 111 -27.52 -15.06 1.60
N ILE A 112 -28.44 -14.09 1.51
CA ILE A 112 -29.48 -14.05 0.47
C ILE A 112 -29.04 -13.09 -0.65
N PHE A 113 -29.30 -13.41 -1.91
CA PHE A 113 -28.90 -12.57 -3.06
C PHE A 113 -29.32 -11.10 -2.94
N PHE A 114 -30.48 -10.82 -2.35
CA PHE A 114 -30.95 -9.45 -2.11
C PHE A 114 -30.04 -8.64 -1.18
N GLU A 115 -29.37 -9.29 -0.22
CA GLU A 115 -28.42 -8.64 0.70
C GLU A 115 -27.21 -8.06 -0.03
N LEU A 116 -26.96 -8.45 -1.28
CA LEU A 116 -25.91 -7.87 -2.11
C LEU A 116 -26.09 -6.36 -2.30
N VAL A 117 -27.33 -5.86 -2.40
CA VAL A 117 -27.63 -4.43 -2.57
C VAL A 117 -27.14 -3.62 -1.36
N PRO A 118 -27.54 -3.92 -0.11
CA PRO A 118 -27.01 -3.21 1.05
C PRO A 118 -25.51 -3.48 1.27
N PHE A 119 -24.94 -4.61 0.84
CA PHE A 119 -23.49 -4.81 0.87
C PHE A 119 -22.73 -3.88 -0.08
N VAL A 120 -23.21 -3.67 -1.30
CA VAL A 120 -22.64 -2.67 -2.22
C VAL A 120 -22.83 -1.26 -1.66
N GLY A 121 -23.97 -0.96 -1.07
CA GLY A 121 -24.22 0.31 -0.37
C GLY A 121 -23.24 0.55 0.78
N LEU A 122 -22.94 -0.48 1.57
CA LEU A 122 -21.87 -0.46 2.59
C LEU A 122 -20.49 -0.19 1.98
N GLY A 123 -20.22 -0.78 0.81
CA GLY A 123 -19.04 -0.48 0.00
C GLY A 123 -18.91 1.01 -0.31
N ILE A 124 -19.97 1.60 -0.86
CA ILE A 124 -20.02 3.03 -1.22
C ILE A 124 -19.80 3.92 0.01
N MET A 125 -20.54 3.68 1.10
CA MET A 125 -20.37 4.42 2.35
C MET A 125 -18.96 4.27 2.92
N GLY A 126 -18.40 3.06 2.86
CA GLY A 126 -17.03 2.77 3.29
C GLY A 126 -15.99 3.54 2.50
N GLY A 127 -16.14 3.65 1.18
CA GLY A 127 -15.25 4.43 0.30
C GLY A 127 -15.31 5.94 0.56
N VAL A 128 -16.50 6.48 0.84
CA VAL A 128 -16.67 7.89 1.24
C VAL A 128 -15.98 8.16 2.57
N ILE A 129 -16.23 7.33 3.60
CA ILE A 129 -15.60 7.47 4.93
C ILE A 129 -14.08 7.35 4.81
N ALA A 130 -13.58 6.40 4.02
CA ALA A 130 -12.15 6.24 3.77
C ALA A 130 -11.53 7.47 3.11
N THR A 131 -12.21 8.08 2.14
CA THR A 131 -11.70 9.28 1.47
C THR A 131 -11.66 10.49 2.40
N VAL A 132 -12.71 10.69 3.21
CA VAL A 132 -12.74 11.74 4.24
C VAL A 132 -11.60 11.51 5.24
N PHE A 133 -11.40 10.27 5.66
CA PHE A 133 -10.30 9.89 6.55
C PHE A 133 -8.92 10.22 5.95
N ILE A 134 -8.65 9.85 4.69
CA ILE A 134 -7.38 10.12 4.01
C ILE A 134 -7.13 11.62 3.89
N LYS A 135 -8.11 12.40 3.39
CA LYS A 135 -7.96 13.85 3.20
C LYS A 135 -7.75 14.58 4.53
N ALA A 136 -8.54 14.25 5.55
CA ALA A 136 -8.42 14.85 6.87
C ALA A 136 -7.08 14.51 7.53
N ASN A 137 -6.63 13.26 7.41
CA ASN A 137 -5.34 12.84 7.95
C ASN A 137 -4.17 13.51 7.22
N LEU A 138 -4.21 13.64 5.89
CA LEU A 138 -3.20 14.37 5.14
C LEU A 138 -3.13 15.84 5.55
N GLN A 139 -4.29 16.49 5.70
CA GLN A 139 -4.35 17.89 6.13
C GLN A 139 -3.77 18.06 7.54
N TRP A 140 -4.09 17.13 8.46
CA TRP A 140 -3.52 17.12 9.80
C TRP A 140 -2.00 16.94 9.79
N CYS A 141 -1.49 15.98 9.03
CA CYS A 141 -0.06 15.73 8.90
C CYS A 141 0.68 16.91 8.24
N ARG A 142 0.08 17.58 7.24
CA ARG A 142 0.61 18.82 6.64
C ARG A 142 0.67 19.95 7.67
N TYR A 143 -0.40 20.15 8.44
CA TYR A 143 -0.46 21.15 9.49
C TYR A 143 0.59 20.90 10.58
N ARG A 144 0.85 19.64 10.95
CA ARG A 144 1.92 19.31 11.91
C ARG A 144 3.32 19.65 11.38
N LYS A 145 3.56 19.55 10.07
CA LYS A 145 4.85 19.91 9.47
C LYS A 145 5.11 21.42 9.50
N THR A 146 4.08 22.25 9.40
CA THR A 146 4.20 23.72 9.38
C THR A 146 4.02 24.37 10.75
N SER A 147 3.29 23.74 11.67
CA SER A 147 3.01 24.26 13.01
C SER A 147 4.10 23.93 14.03
N ARG A 148 4.14 24.67 15.15
CA ARG A 148 5.00 24.38 16.32
C ARG A 148 4.70 23.02 16.97
N LEU A 149 3.56 22.41 16.63
CA LEU A 149 3.10 21.09 17.09
C LEU A 149 3.99 19.90 16.64
N GLY A 150 5.10 20.13 15.93
CA GLY A 150 6.09 19.10 15.60
C GLY A 150 7.36 19.07 16.48
N GLN A 151 7.58 20.09 17.32
CA GLN A 151 8.84 20.29 18.05
C GLN A 151 8.99 19.36 19.27
N TYR A 152 7.90 19.06 19.98
CA TYR A 152 7.89 18.19 21.17
C TYR A 152 6.97 16.98 20.97
N PRO A 153 7.43 15.92 20.27
CA PRO A 153 6.57 14.80 19.90
C PRO A 153 6.08 13.97 21.10
N VAL A 154 6.88 13.87 22.17
CA VAL A 154 6.53 13.05 23.34
C VAL A 154 5.41 13.70 24.15
N THR A 155 5.49 15.02 24.40
CA THR A 155 4.46 15.75 25.16
C THR A 155 3.15 15.83 24.40
N GLU A 156 3.20 15.89 23.07
CA GLU A 156 2.02 15.87 22.21
C GLU A 156 1.29 14.51 22.28
N VAL A 157 2.01 13.40 22.15
CA VAL A 157 1.44 12.05 22.26
C VAL A 157 0.84 11.85 23.65
N LEU A 158 1.51 12.32 24.71
CA LEU A 158 0.99 12.25 26.07
C LEU A 158 -0.29 13.08 26.23
N GLY A 159 -0.30 14.32 25.74
CA GLY A 159 -1.47 15.21 25.80
C GLY A 159 -2.67 14.62 25.07
N VAL A 160 -2.50 14.13 23.84
CA VAL A 160 -3.60 13.50 23.09
C VAL A 160 -4.00 12.16 23.69
N ALA A 161 -3.09 11.39 24.30
CA ALA A 161 -3.44 10.19 25.04
C ALA A 161 -4.34 10.50 26.25
N VAL A 162 -4.05 11.56 27.00
CA VAL A 162 -4.89 12.01 28.13
C VAL A 162 -6.26 12.49 27.63
N ILE A 163 -6.29 13.35 26.60
CA ILE A 163 -7.55 13.84 26.03
C ILE A 163 -8.40 12.68 25.50
N THR A 164 -7.81 11.76 24.73
CA THR A 164 -8.52 10.58 24.22
C THR A 164 -9.00 9.67 25.35
N ALA A 165 -8.25 9.51 26.43
CA ALA A 165 -8.70 8.74 27.60
C ALA A 165 -9.90 9.39 28.30
N VAL A 166 -9.88 10.71 28.50
CA VAL A 166 -10.97 11.46 29.14
C VAL A 166 -12.23 11.41 28.28
N VAL A 167 -12.11 11.60 26.96
CA VAL A 167 -13.25 11.61 26.05
C VAL A 167 -13.76 10.19 25.75
N ALA A 168 -12.92 9.16 25.81
CA ALA A 168 -13.33 7.77 25.60
C ALA A 168 -13.98 7.12 26.83
N TYR A 169 -13.77 7.68 28.03
CA TYR A 169 -14.28 7.11 29.29
C TYR A 169 -15.81 7.02 29.37
N PRO A 170 -16.60 8.00 28.90
CA PRO A 170 -18.06 7.99 29.03
C PRO A 170 -18.75 6.93 28.16
N ASN A 171 -18.17 6.54 27.01
CA ASN A 171 -18.79 5.58 26.10
C ASN A 171 -18.19 4.17 26.31
N PRO A 172 -19.00 3.17 26.72
CA PRO A 172 -18.52 1.82 27.02
C PRO A 172 -17.88 1.13 25.80
N TYR A 173 -18.36 1.38 24.59
CA TYR A 173 -17.79 0.80 23.37
C TYR A 173 -16.43 1.40 23.03
N THR A 174 -16.19 2.68 23.33
CA THR A 174 -14.89 3.32 23.08
C THR A 174 -13.84 2.97 24.12
N ARG A 175 -14.29 2.54 25.32
CA ARG A 175 -13.42 2.11 26.44
C ARG A 175 -12.78 0.74 26.20
N MET A 176 -13.45 -0.15 25.47
CA MET A 176 -12.98 -1.52 25.23
C MET A 176 -11.75 -1.56 24.31
N ASN A 177 -10.95 -2.63 24.44
CA ASN A 177 -9.83 -2.87 23.53
C ASN A 177 -10.37 -3.10 22.10
N THR A 178 -9.74 -2.47 21.10
CA THR A 178 -10.21 -2.48 19.71
C THR A 178 -10.36 -3.90 19.15
N SER A 179 -9.47 -4.83 19.51
CA SER A 179 -9.55 -6.21 19.03
C SER A 179 -10.73 -6.99 19.65
N GLN A 180 -11.01 -6.77 20.93
CA GLN A 180 -12.18 -7.32 21.62
C GLN A 180 -13.48 -6.71 21.08
N LEU A 181 -13.46 -5.41 20.76
CA LEU A 181 -14.59 -4.71 20.16
C LEU A 181 -14.92 -5.29 18.77
N ILE A 182 -13.92 -5.55 17.93
CA ILE A 182 -14.13 -6.18 16.62
C ILE A 182 -14.76 -7.58 16.79
N TYR A 183 -14.23 -8.39 17.72
CA TYR A 183 -14.81 -9.69 18.01
C TYR A 183 -16.28 -9.59 18.43
N LEU A 184 -16.62 -8.66 19.33
CA LEU A 184 -17.99 -8.41 19.77
C LEU A 184 -18.90 -7.91 18.64
N LEU A 185 -18.38 -7.13 17.70
CA LEU A 185 -19.14 -6.64 16.54
C LEU A 185 -19.40 -7.76 15.52
N PHE A 186 -18.50 -8.72 15.40
CA PHE A 186 -18.66 -9.89 14.54
C PHE A 186 -19.49 -10.98 15.20
N SER A 187 -19.49 -11.09 16.53
CA SER A 187 -20.25 -12.12 17.23
C SER A 187 -21.76 -11.97 17.03
N HIS A 188 -22.43 -13.12 17.04
CA HIS A 188 -23.88 -13.21 17.01
C HIS A 188 -24.52 -12.77 18.33
N ASP A 189 -23.82 -12.96 19.44
CA ASP A 189 -24.39 -12.79 20.77
C ASP A 189 -24.54 -11.31 21.16
N TYR A 190 -25.79 -10.87 21.16
CA TYR A 190 -26.21 -9.89 22.13
C TYR A 190 -26.21 -10.60 23.48
N ASN A 191 -25.47 -10.10 24.48
CA ASN A 191 -25.79 -10.43 25.88
C ASN A 191 -27.20 -9.92 26.17
N ARG A 192 -28.21 -10.69 25.79
CA ARG A 192 -29.56 -10.62 26.33
C ARG A 192 -29.44 -11.25 27.71
N ASN A 193 -29.69 -10.49 28.77
CA ASN A 193 -29.61 -11.00 30.14
C ASN A 193 -30.53 -12.23 30.26
N PHE A 194 -29.93 -13.41 30.39
CA PHE A 194 -30.61 -14.66 30.69
C PHE A 194 -30.93 -14.70 32.19
N THR A 195 -32.03 -14.08 32.60
CA THR A 195 -32.53 -14.21 33.98
C THR A 195 -33.96 -14.73 34.09
N ASP A 196 -34.67 -14.99 32.99
CA ASP A 196 -36.03 -15.52 33.04
C ASP A 196 -36.20 -16.75 32.14
N VAL A 197 -36.22 -17.93 32.76
CA VAL A 197 -36.36 -19.25 32.11
C VAL A 197 -37.82 -19.55 31.70
N ASN A 198 -38.77 -18.66 32.04
CA ASN A 198 -40.20 -18.86 31.78
C ASN A 198 -40.82 -17.86 30.80
N SER A 199 -40.02 -17.01 30.14
CA SER A 199 -40.53 -16.11 29.09
C SER A 199 -40.26 -16.69 27.71
N ALA A 200 -41.32 -16.81 26.90
CA ALA A 200 -41.19 -17.15 25.49
C ALA A 200 -40.29 -16.12 24.80
N ILE A 201 -39.32 -16.65 24.04
CA ILE A 201 -38.29 -15.97 23.26
C ILE A 201 -38.81 -14.63 22.69
N GLU A 202 -38.37 -13.49 23.24
CA GLU A 202 -38.65 -12.17 22.68
C GLU A 202 -37.81 -11.96 21.40
N ILE A 203 -38.43 -12.33 20.28
CA ILE A 203 -37.88 -12.25 18.93
C ILE A 203 -37.78 -10.77 18.51
N ALA A 204 -36.56 -10.34 18.16
CA ALA A 204 -36.18 -9.24 17.26
C ALA A 204 -36.86 -7.84 17.32
N ALA A 205 -37.72 -7.51 18.28
CA ALA A 205 -38.26 -6.15 18.40
C ALA A 205 -37.17 -5.16 18.88
N ALA A 206 -37.02 -4.00 18.21
CA ALA A 206 -36.20 -2.90 18.73
C ALA A 206 -36.81 -2.33 20.01
N GLY A 207 -36.48 -2.93 21.15
CA GLY A 207 -36.70 -2.30 22.44
C GLY A 207 -35.89 -0.98 22.55
N PRO A 208 -36.19 -0.12 23.53
CA PRO A 208 -35.43 1.11 23.80
C PRO A 208 -33.91 0.88 23.98
N GLY A 209 -33.51 -0.34 24.36
CA GLY A 209 -32.11 -0.76 24.43
C GLY A 209 -31.39 -0.80 23.08
N VAL A 210 -32.07 -1.18 21.99
CA VAL A 210 -31.47 -1.26 20.63
C VAL A 210 -31.22 0.14 20.09
N TYR A 211 -32.20 1.05 20.20
CA TYR A 211 -32.02 2.46 19.80
C TYR A 211 -30.89 3.14 20.59
N ARG A 212 -30.81 2.89 21.89
CA ARG A 212 -29.70 3.36 22.73
C ARG A 212 -28.36 2.78 22.29
N ALA A 213 -28.30 1.49 21.94
CA ALA A 213 -27.08 0.84 21.45
C ALA A 213 -26.64 1.43 20.10
N VAL A 214 -27.56 1.62 19.15
CA VAL A 214 -27.27 2.24 17.84
C VAL A 214 -26.75 3.66 18.02
N TRP A 215 -27.37 4.46 18.89
CA TRP A 215 -26.90 5.81 19.19
C TRP A 215 -25.47 5.82 19.77
N LEU A 216 -25.19 4.91 20.72
CA LEU A 216 -23.85 4.76 21.29
C LEU A 216 -22.81 4.32 20.26
N LEU A 217 -23.20 3.47 19.30
CA LEU A 217 -22.34 3.04 18.18
C LEU A 217 -22.06 4.16 17.19
N VAL A 218 -23.05 5.00 16.86
CA VAL A 218 -22.86 6.17 16.00
C VAL A 218 -21.90 7.17 16.65
N LEU A 219 -22.07 7.44 17.96
CA LEU A 219 -21.14 8.27 18.72
C LEU A 219 -19.74 7.63 18.74
N ALA A 220 -19.65 6.31 18.95
CA ALA A 220 -18.38 5.59 18.91
C ALA A 220 -17.70 5.68 17.53
N LEU A 221 -18.45 5.60 16.43
CA LEU A 221 -17.94 5.74 15.06
C LEU A 221 -17.32 7.12 14.85
N GLY A 222 -18.05 8.18 15.20
CA GLY A 222 -17.55 9.56 15.08
C GLY A 222 -16.30 9.79 15.92
N PHE A 223 -16.33 9.38 17.20
CA PHE A 223 -15.18 9.52 18.09
C PHE A 223 -13.96 8.73 17.60
N LYS A 224 -14.15 7.46 17.20
CA LYS A 224 -13.05 6.63 16.70
C LYS A 224 -12.47 7.18 15.41
N LEU A 225 -13.29 7.71 14.50
CA LEU A 225 -12.83 8.32 13.24
C LEU A 225 -11.95 9.54 13.53
N VAL A 226 -12.37 10.41 14.44
CA VAL A 226 -11.60 11.58 14.85
C VAL A 226 -10.30 11.16 15.55
N ALA A 227 -10.38 10.19 16.48
CA ALA A 227 -9.21 9.68 17.18
C ALA A 227 -8.19 9.00 16.25
N THR A 228 -8.63 8.24 15.23
CA THR A 228 -7.73 7.61 14.27
C THR A 228 -7.03 8.63 13.37
N ILE A 229 -7.72 9.71 12.96
CA ILE A 229 -7.13 10.79 12.16
C ILE A 229 -5.97 11.45 12.93
N PHE A 230 -6.18 11.78 14.21
CA PHE A 230 -5.16 12.43 15.02
C PHE A 230 -4.00 11.49 15.39
N THR A 231 -4.29 10.21 15.64
CA THR A 231 -3.29 9.24 16.11
C THR A 231 -2.31 8.78 15.03
N PHE A 232 -2.75 8.63 13.78
CA PHE A 232 -1.88 8.11 12.72
C PHE A 232 -0.72 9.05 12.35
N GLY A 233 -0.86 10.36 12.55
CA GLY A 233 0.22 11.30 12.25
C GLY A 233 1.36 11.30 13.26
N PHE A 234 1.21 10.68 14.44
CA PHE A 234 2.21 10.76 15.53
C PHE A 234 3.53 10.10 15.15
N LYS A 235 4.63 10.59 15.74
CA LYS A 235 5.96 9.98 15.63
C LYS A 235 6.07 8.72 16.50
N ALA A 236 5.13 7.79 16.33
CA ALA A 236 5.06 6.52 17.04
C ALA A 236 4.78 5.38 16.04
N PRO A 237 5.36 4.19 16.22
CA PRO A 237 5.07 3.04 15.36
C PRO A 237 3.62 2.61 15.56
N CYS A 238 2.76 2.90 14.59
CA CYS A 238 1.32 2.61 14.66
C CYS A 238 0.84 1.87 13.41
N GLY A 239 -0.09 0.93 13.60
CA GLY A 239 -0.78 0.23 12.52
C GLY A 239 -2.12 0.88 12.18
N LEU A 240 -2.42 0.98 10.88
CA LEU A 240 -3.67 1.55 10.36
C LEU A 240 -4.74 0.48 10.05
N PHE A 241 -4.35 -0.79 9.98
CA PHE A 241 -5.26 -1.89 9.62
C PHE A 241 -6.40 -2.08 10.62
N ILE A 242 -6.08 -2.40 11.87
CA ILE A 242 -7.07 -2.70 12.92
C ILE A 242 -8.03 -1.52 13.22
N PRO A 243 -7.57 -0.25 13.29
CA PRO A 243 -8.49 0.86 13.53
C PRO A 243 -9.45 1.08 12.36
N SER A 244 -9.00 0.91 11.11
CA SER A 244 -9.87 1.02 9.92
C SER A 244 -10.89 -0.13 9.86
N LEU A 245 -10.48 -1.35 10.23
CA LEU A 245 -11.38 -2.49 10.39
C LEU A 245 -12.47 -2.21 11.43
N CYS A 246 -12.09 -1.63 12.58
CA CYS A 246 -13.04 -1.28 13.63
C CYS A 246 -14.06 -0.24 13.16
N LEU A 247 -13.64 0.81 12.44
CA LEU A 247 -14.54 1.81 11.87
C LEU A 247 -15.57 1.17 10.93
N GLY A 248 -15.10 0.31 10.02
CA GLY A 248 -15.99 -0.42 9.12
C GLY A 248 -16.88 -1.44 9.83
N ALA A 249 -16.40 -2.11 10.88
CA ALA A 249 -17.19 -3.04 11.67
C ALA A 249 -18.34 -2.34 12.40
N ILE A 250 -18.10 -1.15 12.98
CA ILE A 250 -19.14 -0.34 13.62
C ILE A 250 -20.18 0.10 12.58
N LEU A 251 -19.74 0.62 11.42
CA LEU A 251 -20.63 1.03 10.33
C LEU A 251 -21.48 -0.14 9.84
N GLY A 252 -20.84 -1.27 9.56
CA GLY A 252 -21.50 -2.50 9.11
C GLY A 252 -22.50 -3.02 10.14
N ARG A 253 -22.16 -2.98 11.43
CA ARG A 253 -23.08 -3.40 12.50
C ARG A 253 -24.30 -2.49 12.59
N ILE A 254 -24.15 -1.17 12.44
CA ILE A 254 -25.27 -0.22 12.43
C ILE A 254 -26.23 -0.53 11.28
N VAL A 255 -25.70 -0.74 10.06
CA VAL A 255 -26.52 -1.09 8.88
C VAL A 255 -27.16 -2.47 9.04
N GLY A 256 -26.43 -3.45 9.59
CA GLY A 256 -26.95 -4.78 9.86
C GLY A 256 -28.13 -4.77 10.84
N ILE A 257 -28.05 -3.99 11.93
CA ILE A 257 -29.18 -3.80 12.87
C ILE A 257 -30.35 -3.12 12.15
N GLY A 258 -30.08 -2.10 11.33
CA GLY A 258 -31.13 -1.44 10.55
C GLY A 258 -31.84 -2.41 9.60
N MET A 259 -31.10 -3.30 8.97
CA MET A 259 -31.64 -4.31 8.06
C MET A 259 -32.43 -5.41 8.79
N GLU A 260 -31.95 -5.84 9.96
CA GLU A 260 -32.66 -6.77 10.85
C GLU A 260 -34.02 -6.18 11.28
N GLN A 261 -34.05 -4.90 11.65
CA GLN A 261 -35.29 -4.19 12.00
C GLN A 261 -36.22 -3.97 10.82
N LEU A 262 -35.67 -3.71 9.63
CA LEU A 262 -36.47 -3.59 8.41
C LEU A 262 -37.15 -4.91 8.04
N ALA A 263 -36.43 -6.02 8.14
CA ALA A 263 -36.96 -7.37 7.89
C ALA A 263 -38.03 -7.77 8.91
N TYR A 264 -37.89 -7.33 10.18
CA TYR A 264 -38.90 -7.57 11.22
C TYR A 264 -40.20 -6.79 10.98
N ASN A 265 -40.11 -5.51 10.59
CA ASN A 265 -41.29 -4.65 10.38
C ASN A 265 -42.04 -4.97 9.09
N TYR A 266 -41.35 -5.49 8.07
CA TYR A 266 -41.93 -5.79 6.75
C TYR A 266 -41.70 -7.25 6.31
N PRO A 267 -42.20 -8.25 7.08
CA PRO A 267 -41.93 -9.66 6.82
C PRO A 267 -42.60 -10.19 5.56
N HIS A 268 -43.69 -9.54 5.09
CA HIS A 268 -44.49 -9.97 3.94
C HIS A 268 -44.10 -9.33 2.61
N VAL A 269 -43.07 -8.48 2.57
CA VAL A 269 -42.58 -7.93 1.30
C VAL A 269 -41.94 -9.06 0.49
N TRP A 270 -42.16 -9.10 -0.84
CA TRP A 270 -41.65 -10.13 -1.77
C TRP A 270 -40.14 -10.44 -1.61
N VAL A 271 -39.38 -9.48 -1.13
CA VAL A 271 -37.95 -9.56 -0.81
C VAL A 271 -37.64 -10.48 0.37
N PHE A 272 -38.49 -10.49 1.40
CA PHE A 272 -38.27 -11.20 2.67
C PHE A 272 -39.20 -12.41 2.86
N SER A 273 -40.22 -12.54 2.02
CA SER A 273 -41.27 -13.57 2.13
C SER A 273 -40.78 -15.00 1.90
N GLY A 274 -39.63 -15.19 1.25
CA GLY A 274 -39.08 -16.50 0.88
C GLY A 274 -38.41 -17.25 2.04
N GLU A 275 -37.32 -16.70 2.60
CA GLU A 275 -36.49 -17.40 3.60
C GLU A 275 -36.65 -16.89 5.04
N CYS A 276 -37.19 -15.67 5.25
CA CYS A 276 -37.35 -15.10 6.60
C CYS A 276 -38.68 -15.47 7.29
N SER A 277 -39.57 -16.20 6.62
CA SER A 277 -40.92 -16.55 7.10
C SER A 277 -40.95 -17.66 8.16
N ALA A 278 -39.84 -18.36 8.39
CA ALA A 278 -39.74 -19.49 9.33
C ALA A 278 -39.31 -19.11 10.77
N GLY A 279 -39.18 -17.81 11.11
CA GLY A 279 -38.87 -17.37 12.47
C GLY A 279 -37.44 -17.65 12.97
N VAL A 280 -36.56 -18.14 12.10
CA VAL A 280 -35.13 -18.31 12.38
C VAL A 280 -34.38 -17.04 11.96
N ASN A 281 -33.34 -16.65 12.70
CA ASN A 281 -32.50 -15.45 12.47
C ASN A 281 -32.03 -15.33 11.01
N CYS A 282 -32.86 -14.70 10.17
CA CYS A 282 -32.68 -14.62 8.73
C CYS A 282 -31.49 -13.71 8.36
N ILE A 283 -31.36 -12.59 9.09
CA ILE A 283 -30.32 -11.58 8.86
C ILE A 283 -29.39 -11.58 10.04
N THR A 284 -28.10 -11.80 9.76
CA THR A 284 -27.07 -11.76 10.80
C THR A 284 -26.33 -10.42 10.76
N PRO A 285 -26.47 -9.54 11.77
CA PRO A 285 -25.79 -8.24 11.78
C PRO A 285 -24.26 -8.35 11.86
N GLY A 286 -23.73 -9.48 12.36
CA GLY A 286 -22.28 -9.77 12.34
C GLY A 286 -21.70 -9.86 10.93
N LEU A 287 -22.45 -10.41 9.97
CA LEU A 287 -22.02 -10.50 8.57
C LEU A 287 -21.85 -9.10 7.96
N TYR A 288 -22.81 -8.21 8.21
CA TYR A 288 -22.74 -6.82 7.77
C TYR A 288 -21.56 -6.08 8.42
N ALA A 289 -21.25 -6.35 9.68
CA ALA A 289 -20.06 -5.81 10.34
C ALA A 289 -18.76 -6.25 9.64
N MET A 290 -18.65 -7.52 9.24
CA MET A 290 -17.47 -7.99 8.50
C MET A 290 -17.35 -7.35 7.11
N VAL A 291 -18.46 -7.27 6.36
CA VAL A 291 -18.50 -6.63 5.05
C VAL A 291 -18.15 -5.15 5.15
N GLY A 292 -18.69 -4.44 6.15
CA GLY A 292 -18.34 -3.05 6.44
C GLY A 292 -16.87 -2.87 6.81
N ALA A 293 -16.30 -3.78 7.60
CA ALA A 293 -14.88 -3.77 7.96
C ALA A 293 -13.99 -3.91 6.73
N ALA A 294 -14.31 -4.83 5.82
CA ALA A 294 -13.62 -5.00 4.54
C ALA A 294 -13.81 -3.77 3.63
N ALA A 295 -15.01 -3.19 3.57
CA ALA A 295 -15.28 -2.00 2.76
C ALA A 295 -14.43 -0.80 3.19
N VAL A 296 -14.41 -0.45 4.48
CA VAL A 296 -13.61 0.70 4.97
C VAL A 296 -12.12 0.44 4.83
N LEU A 297 -11.63 -0.75 5.19
CA LEU A 297 -10.21 -1.07 5.05
C LEU A 297 -9.78 -1.05 3.58
N GLY A 298 -10.55 -1.65 2.68
CA GLY A 298 -10.29 -1.66 1.24
C GLY A 298 -10.34 -0.26 0.63
N GLY A 299 -11.21 0.63 1.12
CA GLY A 299 -11.23 2.04 0.71
C GLY A 299 -10.01 2.83 1.20
N VAL A 300 -9.54 2.56 2.42
CA VAL A 300 -8.39 3.27 3.01
C VAL A 300 -7.07 2.82 2.39
N THR A 301 -6.89 1.51 2.19
CA THR A 301 -5.63 0.93 1.68
C THR A 301 -5.61 0.70 0.18
N ARG A 302 -6.77 0.68 -0.50
CA ARG A 302 -6.93 0.35 -1.93
C ARG A 302 -6.60 -1.09 -2.31
N MET A 303 -6.45 -1.95 -1.30
CA MET A 303 -6.24 -3.39 -1.46
C MET A 303 -7.59 -4.09 -1.66
N THR A 304 -7.65 -5.00 -2.63
CA THR A 304 -8.89 -5.68 -3.02
C THR A 304 -8.80 -7.18 -2.77
N VAL A 305 -7.98 -7.87 -3.56
CA VAL A 305 -7.92 -9.34 -3.58
C VAL A 305 -7.32 -9.87 -2.29
N SER A 306 -6.20 -9.31 -1.84
CA SER A 306 -5.51 -9.77 -0.63
C SER A 306 -6.37 -9.58 0.60
N LEU A 307 -7.11 -8.46 0.67
CA LEU A 307 -7.99 -8.15 1.79
C LEU A 307 -9.15 -9.16 1.89
N VAL A 308 -9.81 -9.47 0.78
CA VAL A 308 -10.90 -10.45 0.75
C VAL A 308 -10.42 -11.83 1.18
N VAL A 309 -9.24 -12.25 0.72
CA VAL A 309 -8.66 -13.54 1.12
C VAL A 309 -8.28 -13.56 2.59
N ILE A 310 -7.70 -12.49 3.14
CA ILE A 310 -7.44 -12.38 4.59
C ILE A 310 -8.76 -12.54 5.37
N MET A 311 -9.82 -11.82 4.98
CA MET A 311 -11.13 -11.90 5.65
C MET A 311 -11.78 -13.27 5.54
N PHE A 312 -11.64 -13.92 4.39
CA PHE A 312 -12.10 -15.29 4.18
C PHE A 312 -11.36 -16.28 5.08
N GLU A 313 -10.02 -16.22 5.16
CA GLU A 313 -9.24 -17.12 6.02
C GLU A 313 -9.55 -16.92 7.51
N LEU A 314 -9.86 -15.67 7.92
CA LEU A 314 -10.24 -15.33 9.29
C LEU A 314 -11.64 -15.84 9.69
N THR A 315 -12.55 -15.98 8.73
CA THR A 315 -13.95 -16.38 8.98
C THR A 315 -14.19 -17.87 8.73
N GLY A 316 -13.34 -18.52 7.95
CA GLY A 316 -13.44 -19.93 7.59
C GLY A 316 -14.61 -20.27 6.66
N GLY A 317 -15.33 -19.27 6.13
CA GLY A 317 -16.52 -19.45 5.30
C GLY A 317 -16.31 -18.98 3.86
N VAL A 318 -16.16 -19.91 2.90
CA VAL A 318 -16.00 -19.59 1.46
C VAL A 318 -17.23 -18.88 0.88
N ARG A 319 -18.41 -19.11 1.47
CA ARG A 319 -19.69 -18.60 0.98
C ARG A 319 -19.78 -17.06 0.98
N TYR A 320 -18.99 -16.38 1.81
CA TYR A 320 -19.06 -14.91 1.99
C TYR A 320 -18.09 -14.13 1.09
N ILE A 321 -17.34 -14.80 0.21
CA ILE A 321 -16.33 -14.16 -0.66
C ILE A 321 -16.98 -13.16 -1.63
N VAL A 322 -18.11 -13.53 -2.25
CA VAL A 322 -18.80 -12.69 -3.24
C VAL A 322 -19.23 -11.33 -2.66
N PRO A 323 -19.99 -11.26 -1.54
CA PRO A 323 -20.39 -9.98 -0.96
C PRO A 323 -19.19 -9.16 -0.45
N LEU A 324 -18.16 -9.82 0.10
CA LEU A 324 -16.92 -9.13 0.51
C LEU A 324 -16.20 -8.48 -0.67
N MET A 325 -16.07 -9.18 -1.79
CA MET A 325 -15.41 -8.68 -2.99
C MET A 325 -16.22 -7.55 -3.65
N ALA A 326 -17.55 -7.69 -3.73
CA ALA A 326 -18.41 -6.65 -4.26
C ALA A 326 -18.33 -5.35 -3.44
N ALA A 327 -18.39 -5.43 -2.10
CA ALA A 327 -18.29 -4.27 -1.23
C ALA A 327 -16.89 -3.63 -1.25
N ALA A 328 -15.83 -4.43 -1.27
CA ALA A 328 -14.45 -3.93 -1.34
C ALA A 328 -14.16 -3.24 -2.69
N MET A 329 -14.64 -3.80 -3.81
CA MET A 329 -14.50 -3.18 -5.13
C MET A 329 -15.32 -1.89 -5.23
N ALA A 330 -16.56 -1.88 -4.76
CA ALA A 330 -17.38 -0.67 -4.73
C ALA A 330 -16.72 0.44 -3.89
N SER A 331 -16.17 0.09 -2.72
CA SER A 331 -15.43 1.02 -1.87
C SER A 331 -14.18 1.58 -2.57
N LYS A 332 -13.43 0.72 -3.26
CA LYS A 332 -12.27 1.15 -4.05
C LYS A 332 -12.67 2.12 -5.17
N TRP A 333 -13.67 1.78 -6.00
CA TRP A 333 -14.10 2.65 -7.09
C TRP A 333 -14.58 4.01 -6.60
N VAL A 334 -15.37 4.04 -5.52
CA VAL A 334 -15.83 5.29 -4.91
C VAL A 334 -14.66 6.09 -4.37
N GLY A 335 -13.71 5.44 -3.70
CA GLY A 335 -12.51 6.11 -3.26
C GLY A 335 -11.72 6.67 -4.44
N ASP A 336 -11.56 5.94 -5.56
CA ASP A 336 -10.72 6.32 -6.70
C ASP A 336 -11.35 7.53 -7.41
N ALA A 337 -12.67 7.55 -7.50
CA ALA A 337 -13.44 8.68 -8.01
C ALA A 337 -13.31 9.95 -7.13
N LEU A 338 -13.26 9.81 -5.79
CA LEU A 338 -13.19 10.95 -4.86
C LEU A 338 -11.76 11.42 -4.55
N GLY A 339 -10.76 10.56 -4.79
CA GLY A 339 -9.34 10.82 -4.54
C GLY A 339 -8.43 9.77 -5.17
N ARG A 340 -7.36 10.22 -5.84
CA ARG A 340 -6.53 9.39 -6.72
C ARG A 340 -5.57 8.40 -6.02
N GLN A 341 -5.41 8.50 -4.70
CA GLN A 341 -4.36 7.78 -3.96
C GLN A 341 -4.90 7.07 -2.72
N GLY A 342 -4.27 5.96 -2.37
CA GLY A 342 -4.44 5.31 -1.07
C GLY A 342 -3.68 6.04 0.04
N ILE A 343 -3.92 5.65 1.30
CA ILE A 343 -3.25 6.28 2.45
C ILE A 343 -1.73 6.13 2.41
N TYR A 344 -1.22 4.98 1.93
CA TYR A 344 0.21 4.69 1.90
C TYR A 344 0.92 5.55 0.84
N ASP A 345 0.38 5.59 -0.38
CA ASP A 345 0.89 6.44 -1.46
C ASP A 345 0.88 7.92 -1.07
N ALA A 346 -0.23 8.39 -0.49
CA ALA A 346 -0.37 9.77 -0.06
C ALA A 346 0.65 10.17 1.03
N HIS A 347 1.05 9.23 1.90
CA HIS A 347 2.10 9.47 2.90
C HIS A 347 3.52 9.41 2.32
N ILE A 348 3.73 8.58 1.30
CA ILE A 348 4.99 8.51 0.56
C ILE A 348 5.25 9.87 -0.11
N GLU A 349 4.24 10.41 -0.80
CA GLU A 349 4.30 11.74 -1.43
C GLU A 349 4.47 12.85 -0.39
N LEU A 350 3.68 12.84 0.69
CA LEU A 350 3.78 13.84 1.75
C LEU A 350 5.17 13.89 2.39
N ASN A 351 5.86 12.75 2.49
CA ASN A 351 7.21 12.66 3.04
C ASN A 351 8.31 12.98 2.03
N GLY A 352 7.98 13.16 0.75
CA GLY A 352 8.96 13.42 -0.30
C GLY A 352 9.92 12.25 -0.52
N TYR A 353 9.48 11.02 -0.23
CA TYR A 353 10.31 9.87 -0.58
C TYR A 353 10.33 9.71 -2.10
N PRO A 354 11.51 9.42 -2.70
CA PRO A 354 11.63 9.20 -4.12
C PRO A 354 11.00 7.84 -4.47
N PHE A 355 9.67 7.82 -4.56
CA PHE A 355 8.88 6.70 -5.01
C PHE A 355 8.47 6.97 -6.45
N LEU A 356 8.92 6.08 -7.33
CA LEU A 356 8.51 6.14 -8.73
C LEU A 356 7.15 5.47 -8.80
N ASP A 357 6.09 6.27 -8.65
CA ASP A 357 4.78 5.78 -9.05
C ASP A 357 4.85 5.45 -10.55
N SER A 358 4.22 4.35 -10.95
CA SER A 358 4.15 3.97 -12.36
C SER A 358 3.26 4.93 -13.16
N LYS A 359 2.68 5.94 -12.48
CA LYS A 359 1.63 6.83 -12.96
C LYS A 359 2.06 8.29 -13.25
N ASP A 360 3.21 8.77 -12.78
CA ASP A 360 3.61 10.18 -12.96
C ASP A 360 4.55 10.42 -14.15
N GLU A 361 4.23 11.34 -15.05
CA GLU A 361 5.02 11.69 -16.25
C GLU A 361 6.11 12.74 -15.96
N HIS A 362 7.32 12.54 -16.51
CA HIS A 362 8.30 13.61 -16.72
C HIS A 362 8.53 13.73 -18.23
N ASN A 363 7.89 14.71 -18.86
CA ASN A 363 8.12 15.06 -20.27
C ASN A 363 9.37 15.94 -20.37
N GLY A 364 10.55 15.33 -20.36
CA GLY A 364 11.82 16.02 -20.58
C GLY A 364 12.49 15.58 -21.88
N SER A 365 12.93 16.54 -22.70
CA SER A 365 13.79 16.27 -23.86
C SER A 365 15.06 15.54 -23.44
N LEU A 366 15.49 14.56 -24.24
CA LEU A 366 16.70 13.77 -23.99
C LEU A 366 17.94 14.69 -23.99
N SER A 367 18.61 14.81 -22.86
CA SER A 367 19.92 15.47 -22.75
C SER A 367 21.05 14.44 -22.80
N VAL A 368 22.04 14.67 -23.65
CA VAL A 368 23.13 13.73 -23.94
C VAL A 368 24.47 14.36 -23.54
N LEU A 369 25.40 13.54 -23.04
CA LEU A 369 26.78 13.95 -22.75
C LEU A 369 27.72 13.46 -23.85
N THR A 370 28.76 14.24 -24.16
CA THR A 370 29.80 13.84 -25.12
C THR A 370 30.99 13.19 -24.44
N GLN A 371 31.70 12.30 -25.13
CA GLN A 371 32.83 11.56 -24.57
C GLN A 371 34.03 12.45 -24.19
N ASP A 372 34.28 13.52 -24.94
CA ASP A 372 35.53 14.29 -24.91
C ASP A 372 35.40 15.79 -25.29
N SER A 373 34.19 16.34 -25.51
CA SER A 373 34.05 17.74 -25.95
C SER A 373 33.41 18.69 -24.95
N MET A 374 32.91 18.20 -23.80
CA MET A 374 32.27 19.02 -22.78
C MET A 374 33.24 19.37 -21.65
N THR A 375 33.15 20.62 -21.18
CA THR A 375 33.86 21.09 -19.99
C THR A 375 33.10 20.75 -18.71
N VAL A 376 33.77 20.86 -17.56
CA VAL A 376 33.12 20.67 -16.25
C VAL A 376 31.94 21.63 -16.06
N ASP A 377 32.06 22.88 -16.50
CA ASP A 377 30.97 23.87 -16.40
C ASP A 377 29.79 23.52 -17.32
N ASP A 378 30.04 22.99 -18.52
CA ASP A 378 28.96 22.54 -19.42
C ASP A 378 28.18 21.38 -18.79
N VAL A 379 28.90 20.44 -18.17
CA VAL A 379 28.29 19.28 -17.50
C VAL A 379 27.50 19.74 -16.26
N GLU A 380 28.01 20.69 -15.48
CA GLU A 380 27.27 21.28 -14.37
C GLU A 380 26.03 22.05 -14.84
N THR A 381 26.10 22.70 -16.00
CA THR A 381 24.96 23.40 -16.59
C THR A 381 23.87 22.41 -16.99
N VAL A 382 24.24 21.31 -17.67
CA VAL A 382 23.30 20.23 -17.97
C VAL A 382 22.70 19.64 -16.69
N LEU A 383 23.51 19.46 -15.64
CA LEU A 383 23.01 18.99 -14.35
C LEU A 383 22.04 19.99 -13.70
N LYS A 384 22.25 21.31 -13.84
CA LYS A 384 21.34 22.32 -13.29
C LYS A 384 20.04 22.44 -14.09
N GLU A 385 20.12 22.35 -15.41
CA GLU A 385 18.97 22.53 -16.32
C GLU A 385 18.09 21.30 -16.41
N THR A 386 18.64 20.11 -16.20
CA THR A 386 17.91 18.85 -16.38
C THR A 386 17.75 18.10 -15.07
N GLU A 387 16.57 17.50 -14.86
CA GLU A 387 16.26 16.65 -13.70
C GLU A 387 16.47 15.14 -13.97
N HIS A 388 17.11 14.80 -15.09
CA HIS A 388 17.27 13.40 -15.51
C HIS A 388 18.20 12.62 -14.58
N ASN A 389 17.83 11.37 -14.24
CA ASN A 389 18.59 10.53 -13.30
C ASN A 389 19.87 9.92 -13.91
N GLY A 390 20.06 10.05 -15.21
CA GLY A 390 21.29 9.67 -15.88
C GLY A 390 21.29 10.09 -17.34
N TYR A 391 22.47 10.01 -17.94
CA TYR A 391 22.77 10.58 -19.23
C TYR A 391 23.50 9.55 -20.09
N PRO A 392 23.06 9.35 -21.34
CA PRO A 392 23.84 8.62 -22.32
C PRO A 392 25.11 9.41 -22.65
N VAL A 393 26.22 8.71 -22.81
CA VAL A 393 27.47 9.28 -23.31
C VAL A 393 27.62 8.89 -24.78
N VAL A 394 27.76 9.88 -25.66
CA VAL A 394 27.95 9.71 -27.10
C VAL A 394 29.31 10.21 -27.56
N VAL A 395 29.80 9.70 -28.69
CA VAL A 395 31.08 10.11 -29.29
C VAL A 395 31.08 11.61 -29.62
N SER A 396 30.05 12.10 -30.29
CA SER A 396 29.87 13.52 -30.61
C SER A 396 28.38 13.83 -30.74
N ARG A 397 27.99 15.10 -30.60
CA ARG A 397 26.60 15.55 -30.84
C ARG A 397 26.14 15.33 -32.28
N GLU A 398 27.07 15.34 -33.23
CA GLU A 398 26.78 15.13 -34.66
C GLU A 398 26.63 13.65 -35.02
N SER A 399 27.50 12.81 -34.48
CA SER A 399 27.55 11.39 -34.84
C SER A 399 26.60 10.53 -33.99
N GLN A 400 26.31 10.98 -32.77
CA GLN A 400 25.42 10.33 -31.79
C GLN A 400 25.71 8.85 -31.53
N TYR A 401 26.93 8.36 -31.81
CA TYR A 401 27.30 6.98 -31.50
C TYR A 401 27.36 6.76 -29.99
N LEU A 402 26.63 5.76 -29.50
CA LEU A 402 26.56 5.45 -28.07
C LEU A 402 27.87 4.83 -27.59
N VAL A 403 28.44 5.40 -26.54
CA VAL A 403 29.65 4.90 -25.87
C VAL A 403 29.29 4.19 -24.57
N GLY A 404 28.33 4.74 -23.81
CA GLY A 404 27.92 4.17 -22.54
C GLY A 404 26.87 5.01 -21.83
N PHE A 405 26.64 4.72 -20.55
CA PHE A 405 25.65 5.40 -19.72
C PHE A 405 26.23 5.82 -18.37
N VAL A 406 25.87 7.02 -17.88
CA VAL A 406 26.32 7.54 -16.60
C VAL A 406 25.14 8.00 -15.75
N LEU A 407 25.15 7.66 -14.47
CA LEU A 407 24.13 8.09 -13.51
C LEU A 407 24.46 9.49 -12.97
N ARG A 408 23.43 10.33 -12.78
CA ARG A 408 23.56 11.70 -12.25
C ARG A 408 24.26 11.73 -10.90
N ARG A 409 23.93 10.80 -10.00
CA ARG A 409 24.52 10.71 -8.65
C ARG A 409 26.04 10.49 -8.70
N ASP A 410 26.48 9.62 -9.61
CA ASP A 410 27.88 9.21 -9.72
C ASP A 410 28.69 10.34 -10.37
N LEU A 411 28.04 11.09 -11.27
CA LEU A 411 28.58 12.30 -11.88
C LEU A 411 28.76 13.43 -10.86
N ASN A 412 27.73 13.74 -10.05
CA ASN A 412 27.82 14.73 -8.97
C ASN A 412 28.91 14.37 -7.94
N LEU A 413 29.00 13.09 -7.56
CA LEU A 413 30.01 12.63 -6.62
C LEU A 413 31.42 12.72 -7.22
N ALA A 414 31.57 12.35 -8.49
CA ALA A 414 32.86 12.44 -9.18
C ALA A 414 33.32 13.89 -9.37
N LEU A 415 32.43 14.81 -9.74
CA LEU A 415 32.74 16.24 -9.83
C LEU A 415 33.10 16.84 -8.47
N GLY A 416 32.32 16.51 -7.43
CA GLY A 416 32.58 16.97 -6.06
C GLY A 416 33.92 16.46 -5.50
N ASN A 417 34.27 15.20 -5.77
CA ASN A 417 35.56 14.64 -5.38
C ASN A 417 36.71 15.20 -6.23
N ALA A 418 36.51 15.42 -7.52
CA ALA A 418 37.53 16.00 -8.40
C ALA A 418 37.97 17.38 -7.92
N ARG A 419 37.02 18.25 -7.53
CA ARG A 419 37.33 19.58 -6.97
C ARG A 419 38.11 19.53 -5.65
N ARG A 420 37.97 18.46 -4.86
CA ARG A 420 38.61 18.34 -3.54
C ARG A 420 40.00 17.70 -3.62
N THR A 421 40.19 16.77 -4.55
CA THR A 421 41.36 15.87 -4.53
C THR A 421 42.40 16.22 -5.60
N LEU A 422 42.01 16.91 -6.68
CA LEU A 422 42.89 17.23 -7.81
C LEU A 422 43.16 18.73 -7.85
N GLU A 423 44.41 19.12 -7.53
CA GLU A 423 44.88 20.49 -7.67
C GLU A 423 44.96 20.87 -9.16
N GLY A 424 44.32 21.98 -9.54
CA GLY A 424 44.35 22.51 -10.92
C GLY A 424 43.15 22.19 -11.81
N ILE A 425 42.12 21.50 -11.31
CA ILE A 425 40.86 21.33 -12.05
C ILE A 425 39.99 22.58 -11.92
N CYS A 426 39.77 23.26 -13.04
CA CYS A 426 38.92 24.45 -13.15
C CYS A 426 37.64 24.11 -13.92
N GLY A 427 36.65 25.02 -13.93
CA GLY A 427 35.41 24.84 -14.70
C GLY A 427 35.62 24.58 -16.20
N GLN A 428 36.73 25.07 -16.75
CA GLN A 428 37.14 24.87 -18.14
C GLN A 428 37.91 23.55 -18.39
N SER A 429 38.14 22.74 -17.36
CA SER A 429 38.74 21.41 -17.53
C SER A 429 37.82 20.53 -18.38
N LEU A 430 38.42 19.87 -19.38
CA LEU A 430 37.71 18.98 -20.29
C LEU A 430 37.36 17.65 -19.59
N VAL A 431 36.13 17.18 -19.72
CA VAL A 431 35.68 15.91 -19.15
C VAL A 431 35.87 14.79 -20.17
N VAL A 432 36.61 13.75 -19.78
CA VAL A 432 36.97 12.63 -20.67
C VAL A 432 36.46 11.31 -20.09
N PHE A 433 35.56 10.65 -20.82
CA PHE A 433 35.00 9.36 -20.42
C PHE A 433 35.76 8.15 -21.01
N THR A 434 36.39 8.29 -22.17
CA THR A 434 37.12 7.21 -22.87
C THR A 434 38.60 7.55 -23.03
N GLY A 435 39.46 6.53 -23.12
CA GLY A 435 40.92 6.69 -23.10
C GLY A 435 41.56 7.27 -24.37
N GLY A 436 40.78 7.83 -25.29
CA GLY A 436 41.28 8.47 -26.50
C GLY A 436 41.77 9.88 -26.18
N ALA A 437 43.07 10.05 -26.04
CA ALA A 437 43.67 11.29 -25.58
C ALA A 437 43.54 12.44 -26.60
N THR A 438 43.09 13.60 -26.14
CA THR A 438 43.69 14.88 -26.53
C THR A 438 44.27 15.52 -25.27
N ALA A 439 45.57 15.35 -25.09
CA ALA A 439 46.31 16.22 -24.18
C ALA A 439 46.30 17.61 -24.83
N GLN A 440 45.44 18.51 -24.37
CA GLN A 440 45.55 19.92 -24.75
C GLN A 440 46.93 20.40 -24.32
N GLN A 441 47.80 20.67 -25.29
CA GLN A 441 49.06 21.36 -25.03
C GLN A 441 48.72 22.79 -24.58
N GLY A 442 48.77 23.02 -23.26
CA GLY A 442 48.58 24.35 -22.65
C GLY A 442 47.26 24.59 -21.90
N GLY A 443 46.38 23.60 -21.74
CA GLY A 443 45.11 23.73 -21.01
C GLY A 443 45.12 23.15 -19.59
N PRO A 444 44.11 23.44 -18.75
CA PRO A 444 43.95 22.82 -17.43
C PRO A 444 43.82 21.29 -17.56
N PRO A 445 44.28 20.50 -16.57
CA PRO A 445 44.28 19.05 -16.64
C PRO A 445 42.87 18.48 -16.90
N PRO A 446 42.72 17.49 -17.81
CA PRO A 446 41.42 16.90 -18.13
C PRO A 446 40.95 15.97 -16.99
N LEU A 447 39.64 16.01 -16.72
CA LEU A 447 39.00 15.17 -15.71
C LEU A 447 38.60 13.82 -16.33
N LYS A 448 39.30 12.76 -15.93
CA LYS A 448 39.05 11.40 -16.43
C LYS A 448 37.95 10.71 -15.62
N LEU A 449 36.79 10.50 -16.24
CA LEU A 449 35.60 9.88 -15.63
C LEU A 449 35.32 8.45 -16.10
N LYS A 450 36.32 7.74 -16.64
CA LYS A 450 36.16 6.36 -17.14
C LYS A 450 35.56 5.37 -16.12
N LYS A 451 35.83 5.55 -14.82
CA LYS A 451 35.39 4.62 -13.77
C LYS A 451 33.90 4.68 -13.46
N ILE A 452 33.22 5.78 -13.78
CA ILE A 452 31.78 5.95 -13.54
C ILE A 452 30.94 5.63 -14.78
N LEU A 453 31.59 5.37 -15.92
CA LEU A 453 30.92 5.04 -17.17
C LEU A 453 30.57 3.55 -17.20
N ASP A 454 29.29 3.25 -17.34
CA ASP A 454 28.82 1.92 -17.71
C ASP A 454 28.98 1.75 -19.23
N MET A 455 29.90 0.87 -19.64
CA MET A 455 30.22 0.59 -21.03
C MET A 455 29.26 -0.43 -21.67
N ALA A 456 28.43 -1.12 -20.88
CA ALA A 456 27.51 -2.15 -21.36
C ALA A 456 26.08 -1.89 -20.88
N PRO A 457 25.51 -0.69 -21.14
CA PRO A 457 24.12 -0.46 -20.83
C PRO A 457 23.23 -1.34 -21.70
N ILE A 458 22.03 -1.66 -21.22
CA ILE A 458 21.09 -2.49 -21.98
C ILE A 458 20.51 -1.65 -23.12
N THR A 459 20.88 -2.04 -24.34
CA THR A 459 20.46 -1.42 -25.59
C THR A 459 19.48 -2.30 -26.35
N ILE A 460 18.56 -1.66 -27.07
CA ILE A 460 17.63 -2.30 -28.01
C ILE A 460 17.77 -1.64 -29.37
N THR A 461 17.47 -2.40 -30.43
CA THR A 461 17.42 -1.84 -31.79
C THR A 461 16.05 -1.25 -32.07
N ASP A 462 15.99 -0.27 -32.95
CA ASP A 462 14.73 0.33 -33.44
C ASP A 462 13.80 -0.69 -34.13
N GLN A 463 14.35 -1.80 -34.64
CA GLN A 463 13.60 -2.90 -35.22
C GLN A 463 13.02 -3.87 -34.17
N THR A 464 13.34 -3.70 -32.89
CA THR A 464 12.86 -4.62 -31.84
C THR A 464 11.36 -4.42 -31.64
N PRO A 465 10.53 -5.48 -31.76
CA PRO A 465 9.10 -5.35 -31.55
C PRO A 465 8.81 -4.95 -30.10
N MET A 466 7.79 -4.10 -29.93
CA MET A 466 7.48 -3.50 -28.63
C MET A 466 7.16 -4.54 -27.55
N GLU A 467 6.51 -5.65 -27.91
CA GLU A 467 6.23 -6.75 -26.99
C GLU A 467 7.50 -7.28 -26.32
N THR A 468 8.59 -7.44 -27.08
CA THR A 468 9.89 -7.88 -26.56
C THR A 468 10.48 -6.82 -25.62
N VAL A 469 10.29 -5.54 -25.93
CA VAL A 469 10.74 -4.45 -25.06
C VAL A 469 9.97 -4.48 -23.73
N VAL A 470 8.64 -4.62 -23.77
CA VAL A 470 7.80 -4.77 -22.58
C VAL A 470 8.24 -5.97 -21.74
N ASP A 471 8.51 -7.10 -22.39
CA ASP A 471 8.99 -8.31 -21.74
C ASP A 471 10.36 -8.13 -21.08
N MET A 472 11.29 -7.42 -21.73
CA MET A 472 12.58 -7.07 -21.12
C MET A 472 12.38 -6.25 -19.85
N PHE A 473 11.52 -5.23 -19.87
CA PHE A 473 11.25 -4.41 -18.69
C PHE A 473 10.59 -5.20 -17.55
N ARG A 474 9.64 -6.09 -17.89
CA ARG A 474 8.96 -6.94 -16.89
C ARG A 474 9.90 -7.98 -16.28
N LYS A 475 10.65 -8.71 -17.12
CA LYS A 475 11.46 -9.86 -16.68
C LYS A 475 12.78 -9.46 -16.03
N LEU A 476 13.45 -8.43 -16.55
CA LEU A 476 14.75 -7.97 -16.05
C LEU A 476 14.61 -6.85 -15.01
N GLY A 477 13.43 -6.25 -14.87
CA GLY A 477 13.19 -5.15 -13.93
C GLY A 477 13.96 -3.88 -14.29
N LEU A 478 14.10 -3.61 -15.60
CA LEU A 478 14.87 -2.47 -16.10
C LEU A 478 14.20 -1.16 -15.71
N ARG A 479 15.03 -0.15 -15.40
CA ARG A 479 14.55 1.22 -15.19
C ARG A 479 14.37 1.96 -16.51
N GLN A 480 15.26 1.69 -17.45
CA GLN A 480 15.34 2.32 -18.76
C GLN A 480 16.18 1.43 -19.70
N THR A 481 16.00 1.60 -20.99
CA THR A 481 16.82 1.02 -22.06
C THR A 481 17.16 2.07 -23.08
N LEU A 482 18.30 1.91 -23.74
CA LEU A 482 18.75 2.82 -24.80
C LEU A 482 18.34 2.27 -26.15
N VAL A 483 17.72 3.09 -26.99
CA VAL A 483 17.36 2.72 -28.36
C VAL A 483 18.48 3.14 -29.28
N THR A 484 19.01 2.18 -30.02
CA THR A 484 20.12 2.40 -30.95
C THR A 484 19.78 1.91 -32.35
N HIS A 485 20.17 2.66 -33.38
CA HIS A 485 20.14 2.22 -34.77
C HIS A 485 21.55 2.26 -35.34
N ASN A 486 22.09 1.10 -35.72
CA ASN A 486 23.47 0.95 -36.18
C ASN A 486 24.51 1.60 -35.22
N GLY A 487 24.28 1.49 -33.91
CA GLY A 487 25.13 2.06 -32.87
C GLY A 487 24.91 3.56 -32.59
N ARG A 488 24.07 4.25 -33.35
CA ARG A 488 23.64 5.63 -33.07
C ARG A 488 22.51 5.64 -32.07
N LEU A 489 22.62 6.47 -31.04
CA LEU A 489 21.58 6.68 -30.03
C LEU A 489 20.42 7.45 -30.64
N LEU A 490 19.24 6.83 -30.69
CA LEU A 490 18.01 7.47 -31.11
C LEU A 490 17.23 8.04 -29.93
N GLY A 491 17.24 7.33 -28.80
CA GLY A 491 16.43 7.70 -27.66
C GLY A 491 16.69 6.84 -26.43
N VAL A 492 16.04 7.22 -25.34
CA VAL A 492 15.92 6.40 -24.13
C VAL A 492 14.45 6.02 -24.02
N ILE A 493 14.18 4.72 -23.84
CA ILE A 493 12.87 4.25 -23.43
C ILE A 493 12.94 4.05 -21.93
N THR A 494 12.09 4.75 -21.19
CA THR A 494 11.92 4.53 -19.76
C THR A 494 10.74 3.59 -19.51
N LYS A 495 10.64 3.08 -18.28
CA LYS A 495 9.48 2.30 -17.86
C LYS A 495 8.17 3.09 -18.04
N LYS A 496 8.21 4.43 -17.90
CA LYS A 496 7.04 5.32 -18.06
C LYS A 496 6.54 5.31 -19.51
N ASP A 497 7.46 5.43 -20.47
CA ASP A 497 7.13 5.50 -21.91
C ASP A 497 6.47 4.21 -22.41
N LEU A 498 6.94 3.05 -21.93
CA LEU A 498 6.34 1.75 -22.24
C LEU A 498 4.92 1.60 -21.72
N LEU A 499 4.67 2.04 -20.49
CA LEU A 499 3.33 1.98 -19.91
C LEU A 499 2.35 2.85 -20.69
N ARG A 500 2.80 4.01 -21.18
CA ARG A 500 2.00 4.88 -22.05
C ARG A 500 1.65 4.19 -23.38
N HIS A 501 2.62 3.54 -24.01
CA HIS A 501 2.41 2.85 -25.28
C HIS A 501 1.47 1.65 -25.17
N ILE A 502 1.59 0.84 -24.10
CA ILE A 502 0.69 -0.31 -23.87
C ILE A 502 -0.77 0.16 -23.79
N LYS A 503 -1.05 1.26 -23.07
CA LYS A 503 -2.40 1.82 -22.97
C LYS A 503 -2.93 2.38 -24.30
N GLN A 504 -2.07 3.03 -25.08
CA GLN A 504 -2.45 3.49 -26.43
C GLN A 504 -2.87 2.34 -27.35
N MET A 505 -2.24 1.16 -27.22
CA MET A 505 -2.62 -0.03 -28.00
C MET A 505 -3.92 -0.69 -27.52
N GLU A 506 -4.35 -0.44 -26.29
CA GLU A 506 -5.61 -0.97 -25.73
C GLU A 506 -6.86 -0.14 -26.13
N ASN A 507 -6.72 0.85 -27.03
CA ASN A 507 -7.82 1.73 -27.50
C ASN A 507 -8.57 2.47 -26.38
N GLU A 508 -7.92 2.70 -25.24
CA GLU A 508 -8.34 3.70 -24.27
C GLU A 508 -7.75 5.06 -24.68
N ASP A 509 -8.52 6.15 -24.49
CA ASP A 509 -8.06 7.50 -24.84
C ASP A 509 -6.63 7.74 -24.30
N PRO A 510 -5.66 8.22 -25.10
CA PRO A 510 -4.34 8.60 -24.59
C PRO A 510 -4.42 9.69 -23.52
N ASN A 511 -5.57 10.37 -23.44
CA ASN A 511 -5.96 11.36 -22.45
C ASN A 511 -6.77 10.76 -21.28
N SER A 512 -7.17 9.49 -21.26
CA SER A 512 -7.81 8.86 -20.08
C SER A 512 -6.80 8.67 -18.94
N VAL A 513 -5.50 8.75 -19.22
CA VAL A 513 -4.46 8.92 -18.19
C VAL A 513 -4.60 10.27 -17.46
N LEU A 514 -5.28 11.26 -18.03
CA LEU A 514 -5.60 12.51 -17.33
C LEU A 514 -6.69 12.33 -16.27
N PHE A 515 -7.44 11.22 -16.29
CA PHE A 515 -8.51 10.90 -15.34
C PHE A 515 -8.75 9.39 -15.32
N ASN A 516 -7.95 8.62 -14.58
CA ASN A 516 -8.32 7.39 -13.86
C ASN A 516 -7.12 6.81 -13.09
#